data_AF-A0A9W5Z2D9-F1
#
_entry.id   AF-A0A9W5Z2D9-F1
#
_cell.length_a   1.000
_cell.length_b   1.000
_cell.length_c   1.000
_cell.angle_alpha   90.00
_cell.angle_beta   90.00
_cell.angle_gamma   90.00
#
_symmetry.space_group_name_H-M   'P 1'
#
loop_
_entity.id
_entity.type
_entity.pdbx_description
1 polymer ?
#
loop_
_entity_poly.entity_id
_entity_poly.type
_entity_poly.pdbx_seq_one_letter_code
_entity_poly.pdbx_strand_id
1 'polypeptide(L)'
;MNRVLAGLVLASTAWQAVAWPYNESLVDYNLNENKTATNPADYWGQWPNHTGDYYPSPDNWRFPFYTLMLDRFVNGDPTNDNYNKSVWEHDLSQTQMRHGGDVVGLVDTLDYLQGMGIKGIYLAGTVLMNQPWGYDGYSALDTTLLDGHYGTLAQWRSAITEIHKRGMYVIFDNTIATMGDLIGFEGYLNSTAPFTVKEHQVEWKSARRYVDFDFGNTYNETCDYPRFWYENGYPVQKTVTDSLVGCYDSDFDQYGDIEAFGVYPDWKRELAKFASVQDRLREWHPSVRERLIRHSCMVIYQLDVDGFRYDKATQATVDALGDMSSAYRECARAVGKENFFIAGEITGGNTFGSVYLGRGRQPDQYPSSIEVAMNLTNTSEPQYFLREEGMNAIDGAAFHYSIYRNLERFLGMDGSLSAGYDVSVDFITAWNEMLISNDFINPNTGN
;
A
#
# COMPACT_ATOMS: atom_id res chain seq x y z
N MET A 1 7.30 51.04 -6.15
CA MET A 1 6.27 51.33 -7.18
C MET A 1 6.16 50.13 -8.13
N ASN A 2 5.13 49.32 -7.88
CA ASN A 2 4.38 48.40 -8.76
C ASN A 2 5.06 47.66 -9.93
N ARG A 3 5.05 46.32 -9.82
CA ARG A 3 4.27 45.37 -10.66
C ARG A 3 4.50 43.96 -10.06
N VAL A 4 3.61 43.37 -9.25
CA VAL A 4 2.25 42.83 -9.49
C VAL A 4 2.24 41.65 -10.47
N LEU A 5 1.95 40.47 -9.88
CA LEU A 5 1.37 39.22 -10.40
C LEU A 5 1.87 38.65 -11.75
N ALA A 6 2.44 37.45 -11.67
CA ALA A 6 2.28 36.41 -12.67
C ALA A 6 2.05 35.07 -11.95
N GLY A 7 0.88 34.92 -11.33
CA GLY A 7 0.29 33.61 -11.14
C GLY A 7 -0.33 33.21 -12.47
N LEU A 8 0.18 32.14 -13.08
CA LEU A 8 -0.41 31.55 -14.27
C LEU A 8 -0.74 30.10 -13.95
N VAL A 9 -2.05 29.92 -13.83
CA VAL A 9 -2.83 28.70 -13.72
C VAL A 9 -2.34 27.66 -14.74
N LEU A 10 -1.72 26.59 -14.25
CA LEU A 10 -1.70 25.32 -14.96
C LEU A 10 -3.10 24.71 -14.79
N ALA A 11 -3.97 24.98 -15.74
CA ALA A 11 -5.19 24.21 -15.92
C ALA A 11 -4.77 22.86 -16.49
N SER A 12 -4.40 21.93 -15.59
CA SER A 12 -4.41 20.51 -15.92
C SER A 12 -5.83 20.18 -16.39
N THR A 13 -5.95 19.49 -17.52
CA THR A 13 -7.19 18.85 -17.93
C THR A 13 -7.49 17.75 -16.90
N ALA A 14 -8.06 18.13 -15.76
CA ALA A 14 -8.58 17.21 -14.77
C ALA A 14 -9.72 16.46 -15.44
N TRP A 15 -9.46 15.22 -15.85
CA TRP A 15 -10.51 14.30 -16.21
C TRP A 15 -11.41 14.16 -14.99
N GLN A 16 -12.70 14.40 -15.20
CA GLN A 16 -13.70 14.21 -14.17
C GLN A 16 -13.89 12.71 -13.99
N ALA A 17 -13.15 12.12 -13.05
CA ALA A 17 -13.54 10.85 -12.48
C ALA A 17 -14.99 10.99 -12.00
N VAL A 18 -15.90 10.24 -12.62
CA VAL A 18 -17.31 10.26 -12.24
C VAL A 18 -17.45 9.33 -11.05
N ALA A 19 -17.86 9.88 -9.90
CA ALA A 19 -18.17 9.06 -8.74
C ALA A 19 -19.29 8.07 -9.10
N TRP A 20 -19.16 6.84 -8.63
CA TRP A 20 -20.25 5.89 -8.77
C TRP A 20 -21.46 6.33 -7.94
N PRO A 21 -22.70 6.07 -8.40
CA PRO A 21 -23.89 6.42 -7.63
C PRO A 21 -23.86 5.77 -6.24
N TYR A 22 -24.11 6.59 -5.21
CA TYR A 22 -24.25 6.11 -3.84
C TYR A 22 -25.32 5.02 -3.77
N ASN A 23 -24.94 3.83 -3.30
CA ASN A 23 -25.86 2.70 -3.15
C ASN A 23 -26.29 2.54 -1.69
N GLU A 24 -27.55 2.87 -1.42
CA GLU A 24 -28.13 2.76 -0.07
C GLU A 24 -28.09 1.32 0.47
N SER A 25 -28.05 0.29 -0.39
CA SER A 25 -27.93 -1.09 0.08
C SER A 25 -26.55 -1.45 0.66
N LEU A 26 -25.56 -0.57 0.48
CA LEU A 26 -24.18 -0.74 0.94
C LEU A 26 -23.81 0.25 2.05
N VAL A 27 -24.78 1.01 2.58
CA VAL A 27 -24.54 2.05 3.61
C VAL A 27 -23.78 1.52 4.82
N ASP A 28 -24.07 0.29 5.25
CA ASP A 28 -23.44 -0.33 6.42
C ASP A 28 -21.97 -0.73 6.19
N TYR A 29 -21.46 -0.62 4.96
CA TYR A 29 -20.08 -0.97 4.58
C TYR A 29 -19.33 0.19 3.92
N ASN A 30 -20.03 1.29 3.63
CA ASN A 30 -19.47 2.39 2.85
C ASN A 30 -18.71 3.38 3.73
N LEU A 31 -17.44 3.59 3.42
CA LEU A 31 -16.59 4.58 4.09
C LEU A 31 -16.90 6.00 3.64
N ASN A 32 -17.40 6.18 2.41
CA ASN A 32 -17.87 7.47 1.91
C ASN A 32 -19.31 7.73 2.39
N GLU A 33 -19.50 8.82 3.14
CA GLU A 33 -20.79 9.29 3.64
C GLU A 33 -21.42 10.37 2.74
N ASN A 34 -20.70 10.88 1.74
CA ASN A 34 -21.22 11.85 0.80
C ASN A 34 -22.15 11.21 -0.25
N LYS A 35 -23.44 11.13 0.06
CA LYS A 35 -24.48 10.58 -0.82
C LYS A 35 -24.67 11.34 -2.14
N THR A 36 -24.19 12.57 -2.22
CA THR A 36 -24.36 13.46 -3.38
C THR A 36 -23.07 13.68 -4.17
N ALA A 37 -21.99 12.98 -3.82
CA ALA A 37 -20.73 13.10 -4.52
C ALA A 37 -20.90 12.76 -6.01
N THR A 38 -20.33 13.61 -6.86
CA THR A 38 -20.28 13.37 -8.31
C THR A 38 -18.86 13.13 -8.79
N ASN A 39 -17.88 13.36 -7.91
CA ASN A 39 -16.47 13.10 -8.13
C ASN A 39 -15.87 12.45 -6.87
N PRO A 40 -14.98 11.44 -6.99
CA PRO A 40 -14.29 10.85 -5.83
C PRO A 40 -13.50 11.85 -4.98
N ALA A 41 -13.10 12.99 -5.54
CA ALA A 41 -12.50 14.11 -4.78
C ALA A 41 -13.44 14.72 -3.73
N ASP A 42 -14.77 14.57 -3.90
CA ASP A 42 -15.79 15.05 -2.97
C ASP A 42 -16.08 14.06 -1.83
N TYR A 43 -15.47 12.87 -1.86
CA TYR A 43 -15.71 11.85 -0.84
C TYR A 43 -15.22 12.32 0.53
N TRP A 44 -16.00 11.98 1.55
CA TRP A 44 -15.65 12.18 2.95
C TRP A 44 -16.36 11.13 3.79
N GLY A 45 -15.79 10.82 4.94
CA GLY A 45 -16.41 9.96 5.94
C GLY A 45 -15.79 10.26 7.29
N GLN A 46 -16.59 10.23 8.35
CA GLN A 46 -16.13 10.48 9.70
C GLN A 46 -16.89 9.64 10.71
N TRP A 47 -16.18 9.06 11.69
CA TRP A 47 -16.84 8.36 12.79
C TRP A 47 -17.68 9.34 13.64
N PRO A 48 -19.02 9.20 13.67
CA PRO A 48 -19.89 10.10 14.41
C PRO A 48 -19.59 10.11 15.91
N ASN A 49 -19.48 11.30 16.49
CA ASN A 49 -19.17 11.52 17.91
C ASN A 49 -17.84 10.92 18.39
N HIS A 50 -16.88 10.70 17.48
CA HIS A 50 -15.53 10.22 17.82
C HIS A 50 -14.46 11.32 17.80
N THR A 51 -14.84 12.54 17.43
CA THR A 51 -13.90 13.68 17.37
C THR A 51 -13.34 14.00 18.75
N GLY A 52 -12.02 13.91 18.90
CA GLY A 52 -11.33 14.08 20.19
C GLY A 52 -11.17 12.79 20.99
N ASP A 53 -11.80 11.70 20.57
CA ASP A 53 -11.74 10.37 21.20
C ASP A 53 -10.91 9.35 20.40
N TYR A 54 -10.29 9.80 19.29
CA TYR A 54 -9.35 8.98 18.51
C TYR A 54 -8.19 8.51 19.39
N TYR A 55 -7.83 7.24 19.26
CA TYR A 55 -6.79 6.66 20.09
C TYR A 55 -5.40 7.23 19.71
N PRO A 56 -4.64 7.80 20.66
CA PRO A 56 -3.38 8.45 20.36
C PRO A 56 -2.32 7.44 19.92
N SER A 57 -1.42 7.84 19.03
CA SER A 57 -0.26 7.02 18.67
C SER A 57 0.63 6.74 19.89
N PRO A 58 1.34 5.60 19.93
CA PRO A 58 2.32 5.35 20.97
C PRO A 58 3.54 6.27 20.80
N ASP A 59 4.24 6.55 21.91
CA ASP A 59 5.55 7.22 21.85
C ASP A 59 6.58 6.40 21.05
N ASN A 60 6.45 5.07 21.07
CA ASN A 60 7.36 4.15 20.39
C ASN A 60 6.64 2.87 19.94
N TRP A 61 6.84 2.49 18.68
CA TRP A 61 6.28 1.31 18.03
C TRP A 61 7.04 0.00 18.30
N ARG A 62 8.14 0.04 19.05
CA ARG A 62 8.93 -1.15 19.41
C ARG A 62 8.24 -1.99 20.50
N PHE A 63 7.21 -2.71 20.10
CA PHE A 63 6.52 -3.71 20.91
C PHE A 63 6.09 -4.91 20.04
N PRO A 64 5.70 -6.05 20.64
CA PRO A 64 5.32 -7.23 19.88
C PRO A 64 4.03 -7.03 19.06
N PHE A 65 4.09 -7.45 17.80
CA PHE A 65 2.96 -7.51 16.88
C PHE A 65 2.47 -8.94 16.69
N TYR A 66 1.17 -9.10 16.45
CA TYR A 66 0.56 -10.35 15.99
C TYR A 66 -0.08 -10.11 14.62
N THR A 67 0.44 -10.82 13.61
CA THR A 67 -0.09 -10.78 12.25
C THR A 67 -1.11 -11.89 12.08
N LEU A 68 -2.29 -11.56 11.54
CA LEU A 68 -3.32 -12.55 11.22
C LEU A 68 -4.02 -12.21 9.90
N MET A 69 -4.43 -13.25 9.18
CA MET A 69 -5.42 -13.12 8.09
C MET A 69 -6.80 -13.31 8.72
N LEU A 70 -7.66 -12.30 8.61
CA LEU A 70 -8.93 -12.28 9.35
C LEU A 70 -9.80 -13.50 9.03
N ASP A 71 -9.95 -13.83 7.74
CA ASP A 71 -10.70 -15.00 7.25
C ASP A 71 -10.25 -16.33 7.88
N ARG A 72 -8.96 -16.43 8.23
CA ARG A 72 -8.32 -17.68 8.71
C ARG A 72 -8.20 -17.76 10.22
N PHE A 73 -8.80 -16.82 10.95
CA PHE A 73 -8.59 -16.69 12.37
C PHE A 73 -9.75 -17.26 13.19
N VAL A 74 -10.85 -16.52 13.33
CA VAL A 74 -12.05 -16.95 14.08
C VAL A 74 -13.28 -16.44 13.37
N ASN A 75 -14.22 -17.35 13.05
CA ASN A 75 -15.54 -17.03 12.52
C ASN A 75 -16.48 -16.73 13.70
N GLY A 76 -16.83 -15.46 13.87
CA GLY A 76 -17.69 -14.98 14.95
C GLY A 76 -19.14 -14.73 14.50
N ASP A 77 -19.36 -14.52 13.22
CA ASP A 77 -20.67 -14.28 12.61
C ASP A 77 -20.86 -15.09 11.31
N PRO A 78 -21.30 -16.35 11.40
CA PRO A 78 -21.53 -17.19 10.24
C PRO A 78 -22.62 -16.68 9.27
N THR A 79 -23.36 -15.62 9.63
CA THR A 79 -24.40 -15.06 8.76
C THR A 79 -23.82 -14.23 7.61
N ASN A 80 -22.54 -13.84 7.69
CA ASN A 80 -21.84 -13.09 6.65
C ASN A 80 -20.92 -13.96 5.76
N ASP A 81 -20.79 -15.26 6.04
CA ASP A 81 -19.91 -16.21 5.33
C ASP A 81 -20.16 -16.25 3.81
N ASN A 82 -21.42 -16.03 3.39
CA ASN A 82 -21.82 -15.98 1.99
C ASN A 82 -22.52 -14.64 1.68
N TYR A 83 -21.83 -13.54 1.95
CA TYR A 83 -22.35 -12.18 1.81
C TYR A 83 -22.90 -11.90 0.39
N ASN A 84 -22.22 -12.39 -0.66
CA ASN A 84 -22.66 -12.22 -2.03
C ASN A 84 -23.75 -13.23 -2.46
N LYS A 85 -24.22 -14.10 -1.55
CA LYS A 85 -25.30 -15.09 -1.75
C LYS A 85 -24.99 -16.10 -2.86
N SER A 86 -23.72 -16.37 -3.10
CA SER A 86 -23.21 -17.45 -3.94
C SER A 86 -22.85 -18.67 -3.10
N VAL A 87 -22.85 -19.84 -3.73
CA VAL A 87 -22.42 -21.11 -3.11
C VAL A 87 -20.91 -21.35 -3.22
N TRP A 88 -20.17 -20.38 -3.79
CA TRP A 88 -18.74 -20.47 -4.10
C TRP A 88 -17.91 -19.45 -3.31
N GLU A 89 -18.37 -19.08 -2.11
CA GLU A 89 -17.70 -18.11 -1.23
C GLU A 89 -16.98 -18.83 -0.10
N HIS A 90 -17.73 -19.64 0.66
CA HIS A 90 -17.28 -20.28 1.89
C HIS A 90 -17.15 -21.79 1.76
N ASP A 91 -15.94 -22.32 2.00
CA ASP A 91 -15.69 -23.76 2.10
C ASP A 91 -14.42 -24.03 2.93
N LEU A 92 -14.61 -24.52 4.15
CA LEU A 92 -13.53 -24.89 5.08
C LEU A 92 -12.61 -26.01 4.58
N SER A 93 -13.06 -26.80 3.59
CA SER A 93 -12.26 -27.87 2.99
C SER A 93 -11.35 -27.38 1.86
N GLN A 94 -11.53 -26.15 1.40
CA GLN A 94 -10.75 -25.57 0.30
C GLN A 94 -9.81 -24.49 0.81
N THR A 95 -8.55 -24.55 0.39
CA THR A 95 -7.55 -23.55 0.77
C THR A 95 -7.69 -22.24 0.01
N GLN A 96 -8.50 -22.20 -1.04
CA GLN A 96 -8.71 -21.03 -1.92
C GLN A 96 -10.09 -20.37 -1.74
N MET A 97 -10.93 -20.92 -0.87
CA MET A 97 -12.20 -20.33 -0.50
C MET A 97 -12.09 -19.65 0.86
N ARG A 98 -13.11 -18.87 1.21
CA ARG A 98 -13.24 -18.25 2.54
C ARG A 98 -13.52 -19.30 3.60
N HIS A 99 -12.96 -19.09 4.78
CA HIS A 99 -13.21 -19.88 5.99
C HIS A 99 -14.14 -19.14 6.97
N GLY A 100 -14.44 -17.86 6.71
CA GLY A 100 -15.48 -17.10 7.40
C GLY A 100 -14.97 -16.36 8.64
N GLY A 101 -13.66 -16.26 8.83
CA GLY A 101 -13.13 -15.45 9.91
C GLY A 101 -13.43 -13.95 9.72
N ASP A 102 -13.82 -13.28 10.79
CA ASP A 102 -14.40 -11.93 10.73
C ASP A 102 -14.03 -11.08 11.95
N VAL A 103 -14.44 -9.80 11.94
CA VAL A 103 -14.08 -8.85 12.99
C VAL A 103 -14.77 -9.15 14.34
N VAL A 104 -15.92 -9.82 14.33
CA VAL A 104 -16.60 -10.25 15.57
C VAL A 104 -15.79 -11.36 16.22
N GLY A 105 -15.32 -12.33 15.43
CA GLY A 105 -14.45 -13.40 15.90
C GLY A 105 -13.10 -12.88 16.41
N LEU A 106 -12.54 -11.84 15.78
CA LEU A 106 -11.34 -11.17 16.29
C LEU A 106 -11.55 -10.64 17.72
N VAL A 107 -12.69 -10.00 18.00
CA VAL A 107 -13.01 -9.46 19.33
C VAL A 107 -12.96 -10.55 20.41
N ASP A 108 -13.48 -11.75 20.11
CA ASP A 108 -13.50 -12.88 21.04
C ASP A 108 -12.10 -13.37 21.45
N THR A 109 -11.06 -13.02 20.70
CA THR A 109 -9.67 -13.44 20.96
C THR A 109 -8.80 -12.38 21.63
N LEU A 110 -9.28 -11.14 21.78
CA LEU A 110 -8.43 -10.03 22.20
C LEU A 110 -7.79 -10.26 23.57
N ASP A 111 -8.47 -10.94 24.49
CA ASP A 111 -7.92 -11.29 25.80
C ASP A 111 -6.80 -12.34 25.70
N TYR A 112 -6.89 -13.25 24.72
CA TYR A 112 -5.81 -14.20 24.42
C TYR A 112 -4.58 -13.49 23.85
N LEU A 113 -4.78 -12.58 22.88
CA LEU A 113 -3.70 -11.79 22.29
C LEU A 113 -3.02 -10.91 23.35
N GLN A 114 -3.81 -10.20 24.15
CA GLN A 114 -3.31 -9.36 25.25
C GLN A 114 -2.58 -10.20 26.30
N GLY A 115 -3.12 -11.38 26.65
CA GLY A 115 -2.51 -12.32 27.59
C GLY A 115 -1.14 -12.86 27.14
N MET A 116 -0.89 -12.93 25.83
CA MET A 116 0.44 -13.25 25.27
C MET A 116 1.44 -12.08 25.35
N GLY A 117 0.99 -10.87 25.70
CA GLY A 117 1.81 -9.66 25.72
C GLY A 117 1.90 -8.94 24.38
N ILE A 118 1.00 -9.25 23.43
CA ILE A 118 0.89 -8.53 22.16
C ILE A 118 0.34 -7.13 22.41
N LYS A 119 0.88 -6.14 21.69
CA LYS A 119 0.40 -4.75 21.71
C LYS A 119 -0.02 -4.23 20.34
N GLY A 120 0.47 -4.81 19.25
CA GLY A 120 0.05 -4.45 17.90
C GLY A 120 -0.64 -5.61 17.21
N ILE A 121 -1.76 -5.36 16.54
CA ILE A 121 -2.41 -6.32 15.64
C ILE A 121 -2.18 -5.82 14.22
N TYR A 122 -1.65 -6.67 13.36
CA TYR A 122 -1.57 -6.41 11.93
C TYR A 122 -2.53 -7.35 11.21
N LEU A 123 -3.53 -6.77 10.54
CA LEU A 123 -4.47 -7.50 9.70
C LEU A 123 -3.86 -7.62 8.30
N ALA A 124 -3.38 -8.81 7.98
CA ALA A 124 -2.80 -9.13 6.67
C ALA A 124 -3.92 -9.33 5.64
N GLY A 125 -3.81 -8.63 4.51
CA GLY A 125 -4.89 -8.48 3.55
C GLY A 125 -5.78 -7.28 3.86
N THR A 126 -6.25 -6.59 2.83
CA THR A 126 -7.13 -5.43 3.01
C THR A 126 -8.48 -5.86 3.58
N VAL A 127 -9.09 -4.98 4.36
CA VAL A 127 -10.47 -5.14 4.86
C VAL A 127 -11.52 -4.68 3.85
N LEU A 128 -11.07 -4.30 2.65
CA LEU A 128 -11.86 -3.68 1.61
C LEU A 128 -12.46 -4.73 0.68
N MET A 129 -13.54 -4.38 -0.01
CA MET A 129 -14.31 -5.29 -0.84
C MET A 129 -13.42 -6.07 -1.81
N ASN A 130 -13.48 -7.40 -1.73
CA ASN A 130 -12.77 -8.30 -2.63
C ASN A 130 -13.72 -9.11 -3.52
N GLN A 131 -13.16 -10.02 -4.31
CA GLN A 131 -13.95 -11.05 -4.97
C GLN A 131 -14.69 -11.90 -3.92
N PRO A 132 -15.84 -12.51 -4.26
CA PRO A 132 -16.60 -13.33 -3.31
C PRO A 132 -15.77 -14.45 -2.66
N TRP A 133 -14.84 -15.07 -3.40
CA TRP A 133 -13.91 -16.09 -2.88
C TRP A 133 -12.55 -15.53 -2.39
N GLY A 134 -12.31 -14.22 -2.53
CA GLY A 134 -11.03 -13.55 -2.30
C GLY A 134 -10.65 -13.42 -0.82
N TYR A 135 -10.38 -14.55 -0.17
CA TYR A 135 -10.12 -14.65 1.26
C TYR A 135 -8.83 -13.95 1.73
N ASP A 136 -7.87 -13.78 0.83
CA ASP A 136 -6.56 -13.21 1.16
C ASP A 136 -6.59 -11.69 1.34
N GLY A 137 -7.64 -11.03 0.85
CA GLY A 137 -7.86 -9.59 0.98
C GLY A 137 -6.95 -8.69 0.13
N TYR A 138 -6.06 -9.21 -0.73
CA TYR A 138 -5.07 -8.37 -1.43
C TYR A 138 -5.58 -7.79 -2.76
N SER A 139 -6.63 -8.38 -3.34
CA SER A 139 -7.17 -7.98 -4.66
C SER A 139 -8.40 -7.05 -4.57
N ALA A 140 -8.26 -5.90 -3.89
CA ALA A 140 -9.38 -4.99 -3.66
C ALA A 140 -10.06 -4.55 -4.97
N LEU A 141 -11.39 -4.56 -4.97
CA LEU A 141 -12.23 -4.17 -6.11
C LEU A 141 -12.85 -2.78 -5.93
N ASP A 142 -12.89 -2.29 -4.70
CA ASP A 142 -13.38 -0.97 -4.33
C ASP A 142 -12.64 -0.52 -3.06
N THR A 143 -12.00 0.64 -3.13
CA THR A 143 -11.21 1.18 -2.01
C THR A 143 -12.03 2.02 -1.03
N THR A 144 -13.34 2.13 -1.24
CA THR A 144 -14.27 2.91 -0.41
C THR A 144 -15.29 2.05 0.33
N LEU A 145 -15.32 0.75 0.05
CA LEU A 145 -16.25 -0.20 0.66
C LEU A 145 -15.51 -1.27 1.46
N LEU A 146 -15.97 -1.52 2.68
CA LEU A 146 -15.55 -2.66 3.48
C LEU A 146 -16.06 -3.97 2.86
N ASP A 147 -15.29 -5.04 3.04
CA ASP A 147 -15.72 -6.38 2.64
C ASP A 147 -16.82 -6.88 3.58
N GLY A 148 -17.99 -7.17 3.01
CA GLY A 148 -19.15 -7.60 3.78
C GLY A 148 -18.97 -8.92 4.54
N HIS A 149 -18.00 -9.74 4.12
CA HIS A 149 -17.63 -10.98 4.82
C HIS A 149 -16.89 -10.72 6.14
N TYR A 150 -16.27 -9.55 6.31
CA TYR A 150 -15.53 -9.24 7.53
C TYR A 150 -16.36 -8.48 8.58
N GLY A 151 -17.52 -7.97 8.17
CA GLY A 151 -18.46 -7.26 9.04
C GLY A 151 -18.78 -5.84 8.56
N THR A 152 -19.81 -5.29 9.16
CA THR A 152 -20.27 -3.91 8.93
C THR A 152 -19.31 -2.88 9.53
N LEU A 153 -19.39 -1.64 9.06
CA LEU A 153 -18.69 -0.48 9.61
C LEU A 153 -18.93 -0.33 11.11
N ALA A 154 -20.14 -0.62 11.59
CA ALA A 154 -20.46 -0.59 13.02
C ALA A 154 -19.72 -1.68 13.82
N GLN A 155 -19.63 -2.89 13.29
CA GLN A 155 -18.87 -3.98 13.92
C GLN A 155 -17.37 -3.67 13.94
N TRP A 156 -16.81 -3.12 12.85
CA TRP A 156 -15.43 -2.68 12.80
C TRP A 156 -15.11 -1.61 13.84
N ARG A 157 -15.92 -0.55 13.92
CA ARG A 157 -15.80 0.49 14.94
C ARG A 157 -15.87 -0.07 16.36
N SER A 158 -16.78 -1.01 16.61
CA SER A 158 -16.87 -1.71 17.90
C SER A 158 -15.61 -2.51 18.21
N ALA A 159 -15.07 -3.24 17.23
CA ALA A 159 -13.87 -4.06 17.43
C ALA A 159 -12.63 -3.21 17.70
N ILE A 160 -12.47 -2.10 16.99
CA ILE A 160 -11.35 -1.17 17.18
C ILE A 160 -11.44 -0.51 18.56
N THR A 161 -12.65 -0.13 18.98
CA THR A 161 -12.91 0.32 20.36
C THR A 161 -12.45 -0.72 21.39
N GLU A 162 -12.74 -2.01 21.18
CA GLU A 162 -12.33 -3.08 22.09
C GLU A 162 -10.82 -3.35 22.08
N ILE A 163 -10.15 -3.18 20.93
CA ILE A 163 -8.69 -3.23 20.80
C ILE A 163 -8.05 -2.09 21.61
N HIS A 164 -8.51 -0.86 21.42
CA HIS A 164 -7.98 0.32 22.10
C HIS A 164 -8.25 0.32 23.61
N LYS A 165 -9.40 -0.17 24.07
CA LYS A 165 -9.69 -0.38 25.51
C LYS A 165 -8.67 -1.27 26.21
N ARG A 166 -8.01 -2.16 25.46
CA ARG A 166 -6.97 -3.08 25.95
C ARG A 166 -5.56 -2.49 25.86
N GLY A 167 -5.43 -1.24 25.43
CA GLY A 167 -4.14 -0.58 25.25
C GLY A 167 -3.35 -1.14 24.07
N MET A 168 -4.02 -1.78 23.11
CA MET A 168 -3.44 -2.34 21.89
C MET A 168 -3.68 -1.40 20.70
N TYR A 169 -2.91 -1.59 19.64
CA TYR A 169 -2.96 -0.84 18.38
C TYR A 169 -3.31 -1.75 17.22
N VAL A 170 -3.91 -1.22 16.17
CA VAL A 170 -4.27 -1.97 14.97
C VAL A 170 -3.73 -1.30 13.70
N ILE A 171 -3.09 -2.12 12.85
CA ILE A 171 -2.55 -1.73 11.56
C ILE A 171 -3.29 -2.50 10.48
N PHE A 172 -3.76 -1.79 9.47
CA PHE A 172 -4.44 -2.38 8.32
C PHE A 172 -3.48 -2.52 7.15
N ASP A 173 -3.62 -3.60 6.39
CA ASP A 173 -3.03 -3.68 5.07
C ASP A 173 -3.65 -2.64 4.13
N ASN A 174 -2.83 -2.06 3.25
CA ASN A 174 -3.26 -1.07 2.28
C ASN A 174 -2.57 -1.31 0.94
N THR A 175 -3.38 -1.41 -0.12
CA THR A 175 -2.94 -1.62 -1.51
C THR A 175 -3.09 -0.31 -2.27
N ILE A 176 -1.97 0.30 -2.64
CA ILE A 176 -1.97 1.62 -3.31
C ILE A 176 -1.56 1.55 -4.79
N ALA A 177 -0.91 0.45 -5.18
CA ALA A 177 -0.34 0.25 -6.50
C ALA A 177 -1.08 -0.81 -7.32
N THR A 178 -1.90 -1.61 -6.66
CA THR A 178 -2.58 -2.76 -7.26
C THR A 178 -4.05 -2.80 -6.87
N MET A 179 -4.89 -3.29 -7.78
CA MET A 179 -6.28 -3.65 -7.54
C MET A 179 -6.51 -5.09 -7.99
N GLY A 180 -7.74 -5.60 -7.92
CA GLY A 180 -8.06 -6.93 -8.44
C GLY A 180 -7.80 -7.13 -9.93
N ASP A 181 -8.34 -8.19 -10.51
CA ASP A 181 -8.11 -8.55 -11.91
C ASP A 181 -9.40 -8.40 -12.71
N LEU A 182 -9.72 -7.17 -13.09
CA LEU A 182 -10.88 -6.83 -13.91
C LEU A 182 -10.50 -6.43 -15.34
N ILE A 183 -9.23 -6.10 -15.59
CA ILE A 183 -8.72 -5.63 -16.87
C ILE A 183 -7.89 -6.72 -17.57
N GLY A 184 -8.20 -6.94 -18.84
CA GLY A 184 -7.48 -7.85 -19.72
C GLY A 184 -6.79 -7.09 -20.85
N PHE A 185 -5.63 -7.57 -21.29
CA PHE A 185 -4.95 -7.02 -22.45
C PHE A 185 -5.54 -7.58 -23.75
N GLU A 186 -5.84 -6.72 -24.72
CA GLU A 186 -6.39 -7.14 -26.02
C GLU A 186 -5.45 -8.17 -26.69
N GLY A 187 -6.02 -9.28 -27.17
CA GLY A 187 -5.25 -10.38 -27.74
C GLY A 187 -4.57 -11.31 -26.72
N TYR A 188 -4.65 -11.00 -25.42
CA TYR A 188 -4.07 -11.78 -24.33
C TYR A 188 -5.08 -12.12 -23.22
N LEU A 189 -6.38 -12.14 -23.49
CA LEU A 189 -7.39 -12.51 -22.46
C LEU A 189 -7.19 -13.90 -21.83
N ASN A 190 -6.62 -14.84 -22.60
CA ASN A 190 -6.42 -16.24 -22.20
C ASN A 190 -4.93 -16.62 -22.09
N SER A 191 -4.03 -15.63 -22.05
CA SER A 191 -2.57 -15.85 -22.03
C SER A 191 -1.86 -14.67 -21.39
N THR A 192 -0.64 -14.84 -20.89
CA THR A 192 0.13 -13.73 -20.33
C THR A 192 0.54 -12.72 -21.41
N ALA A 193 0.21 -11.44 -21.22
CA ALA A 193 0.68 -10.36 -22.08
C ALA A 193 2.17 -10.08 -21.79
N PRO A 194 3.05 -10.07 -22.81
CA PRO A 194 4.46 -9.80 -22.57
C PRO A 194 4.64 -8.35 -22.10
N PHE A 195 5.59 -8.14 -21.20
CA PHE A 195 6.04 -6.78 -20.88
C PHE A 195 6.63 -6.11 -22.12
N THR A 196 6.16 -4.90 -22.44
CA THR A 196 6.76 -4.07 -23.50
C THR A 196 6.85 -2.62 -23.05
N VAL A 197 7.71 -1.81 -23.68
CA VAL A 197 7.87 -0.37 -23.37
C VAL A 197 6.79 0.51 -24.02
N LYS A 198 5.84 -0.10 -24.74
CA LYS A 198 4.68 0.56 -25.34
C LYS A 198 3.43 -0.12 -24.79
N GLU A 199 2.51 0.65 -24.23
CA GLU A 199 1.33 0.05 -23.65
C GLU A 199 0.46 -0.73 -24.65
N HIS A 200 -0.17 -1.78 -24.13
CA HIS A 200 -1.18 -2.58 -24.79
C HIS A 200 -2.55 -1.90 -24.65
N GLN A 201 -3.43 -2.08 -25.64
CA GLN A 201 -4.84 -1.78 -25.44
C GLN A 201 -5.43 -2.80 -24.47
N VAL A 202 -6.41 -2.35 -23.68
CA VAL A 202 -7.08 -3.19 -22.69
C VAL A 202 -8.58 -3.19 -22.86
N GLU A 203 -9.21 -4.25 -22.36
CA GLU A 203 -10.65 -4.43 -22.30
C GLU A 203 -11.08 -5.00 -20.95
N TRP A 204 -12.34 -4.76 -20.60
CA TRP A 204 -12.91 -5.34 -19.39
C TRP A 204 -13.13 -6.84 -19.54
N LYS A 205 -12.65 -7.64 -18.59
CA LYS A 205 -12.78 -9.11 -18.61
C LYS A 205 -14.21 -9.61 -18.44
N SER A 206 -15.08 -8.81 -17.83
CA SER A 206 -16.47 -9.19 -17.53
C SER A 206 -17.39 -7.96 -17.58
N ALA A 207 -18.59 -8.04 -16.98
CA ALA A 207 -19.45 -6.88 -16.74
C ALA A 207 -19.09 -6.10 -15.47
N ARG A 208 -18.25 -6.65 -14.59
CA ARG A 208 -17.80 -5.97 -13.37
C ARG A 208 -16.79 -4.88 -13.72
N ARG A 209 -16.92 -3.73 -13.08
CA ARG A 209 -16.08 -2.53 -13.29
C ARG A 209 -15.49 -2.09 -11.94
N TYR A 210 -14.36 -1.41 -12.00
CA TYR A 210 -13.94 -0.55 -10.89
C TYR A 210 -14.90 0.64 -10.79
N VAL A 211 -15.04 1.14 -9.57
CA VAL A 211 -16.03 2.16 -9.21
C VAL A 211 -15.47 3.56 -9.44
N ASP A 212 -14.25 3.82 -8.96
CA ASP A 212 -13.62 5.16 -9.00
C ASP A 212 -12.39 5.25 -9.92
N PHE A 213 -12.08 4.17 -10.63
CA PHE A 213 -10.93 4.07 -11.52
C PHE A 213 -11.36 3.49 -12.87
N ASP A 214 -10.84 4.02 -13.97
CA ASP A 214 -11.17 3.55 -15.31
C ASP A 214 -9.91 3.52 -16.19
N PHE A 215 -9.90 2.63 -17.18
CA PHE A 215 -8.85 2.60 -18.17
C PHE A 215 -9.22 3.43 -19.40
N GLY A 216 -8.20 3.96 -20.06
CA GLY A 216 -8.31 4.61 -21.36
C GLY A 216 -7.49 3.88 -22.42
N ASN A 217 -7.91 3.98 -23.68
CA ASN A 217 -7.19 3.46 -24.84
C ASN A 217 -6.85 4.59 -25.85
N THR A 218 -6.94 5.85 -25.44
CA THR A 218 -6.50 7.00 -26.26
C THR A 218 -5.02 7.25 -26.00
N TYR A 219 -4.18 6.96 -27.00
CA TYR A 219 -2.74 7.06 -26.82
C TYR A 219 -2.27 8.52 -26.84
N ASN A 220 -1.53 8.93 -25.81
CA ASN A 220 -0.79 10.18 -25.80
C ASN A 220 0.65 9.93 -26.23
N GLU A 221 1.18 10.76 -27.13
CA GLU A 221 2.56 10.68 -27.62
C GLU A 221 3.59 11.06 -26.53
N THR A 222 3.13 11.64 -25.42
CA THR A 222 3.95 12.04 -24.28
C THR A 222 3.36 11.51 -22.98
N CYS A 223 4.22 11.22 -22.01
CA CYS A 223 3.81 10.81 -20.67
C CYS A 223 4.84 11.30 -19.65
N ASP A 224 4.37 11.81 -18.51
CA ASP A 224 5.23 12.32 -17.43
C ASP A 224 5.57 11.19 -16.46
N TYR A 225 6.55 10.36 -16.84
CA TYR A 225 6.94 9.21 -16.04
C TYR A 225 7.66 9.62 -14.74
N PRO A 226 7.43 8.87 -13.65
CA PRO A 226 8.18 9.05 -12.42
C PRO A 226 9.62 8.58 -12.59
N ARG A 227 10.44 8.87 -11.58
CA ARG A 227 11.77 8.29 -11.47
C ARG A 227 11.66 6.82 -11.09
N PHE A 228 12.31 5.97 -11.86
CA PHE A 228 12.45 4.55 -11.59
C PHE A 228 13.85 4.20 -11.06
N TRP A 229 13.97 3.00 -10.47
CA TRP A 229 15.19 2.55 -9.80
C TRP A 229 15.66 1.17 -10.27
N TYR A 230 16.98 1.01 -10.40
CA TYR A 230 17.58 -0.32 -10.55
C TYR A 230 17.80 -0.98 -9.19
N GLU A 231 17.97 -2.31 -9.20
CA GLU A 231 18.29 -3.10 -7.99
C GLU A 231 19.55 -2.63 -7.24
N ASN A 232 20.44 -1.90 -7.92
CA ASN A 232 21.65 -1.32 -7.36
C ASN A 232 21.43 0.01 -6.63
N GLY A 233 20.18 0.46 -6.49
CA GLY A 233 19.79 1.68 -5.79
C GLY A 233 20.05 2.97 -6.56
N TYR A 234 20.49 2.91 -7.82
CA TYR A 234 20.64 4.11 -8.67
C TYR A 234 19.41 4.32 -9.57
N PRO A 235 19.11 5.58 -9.95
CA PRO A 235 18.05 5.87 -10.90
C PRO A 235 18.26 5.15 -12.24
N VAL A 236 17.16 4.73 -12.84
CA VAL A 236 17.14 4.16 -14.18
C VAL A 236 17.72 5.16 -15.19
N GLN A 237 18.53 4.66 -16.13
CA GLN A 237 19.17 5.53 -17.12
C GLN A 237 18.14 6.21 -18.01
N LYS A 238 18.43 7.46 -18.40
CA LYS A 238 17.59 8.25 -19.31
C LYS A 238 17.27 7.51 -20.62
N THR A 239 18.18 6.68 -21.12
CA THR A 239 17.95 5.85 -22.32
C THR A 239 16.80 4.87 -22.18
N VAL A 240 16.55 4.35 -20.98
CA VAL A 240 15.43 3.46 -20.69
C VAL A 240 14.14 4.26 -20.56
N THR A 241 14.15 5.38 -19.83
CA THR A 241 12.95 6.21 -19.71
C THR A 241 12.56 6.86 -21.04
N ASP A 242 13.53 7.26 -21.87
CA ASP A 242 13.31 7.78 -23.23
C ASP A 242 12.70 6.71 -24.16
N SER A 243 12.84 5.42 -23.83
CA SER A 243 12.19 4.33 -24.58
C SER A 243 10.72 4.16 -24.22
N LEU A 244 10.29 4.69 -23.07
CA LEU A 244 8.89 4.82 -22.67
C LEU A 244 8.35 6.08 -23.36
N VAL A 245 7.93 5.95 -24.62
CA VAL A 245 7.63 7.11 -25.49
C VAL A 245 6.41 7.91 -24.99
N GLY A 246 5.31 7.20 -24.74
CA GLY A 246 4.01 7.77 -24.36
C GLY A 246 3.14 6.70 -23.70
N CYS A 247 1.98 7.10 -23.18
CA CYS A 247 1.06 6.25 -22.44
C CYS A 247 -0.40 6.54 -22.85
N TYR A 248 -1.30 5.60 -22.60
CA TYR A 248 -2.73 5.80 -22.70
C TYR A 248 -3.24 6.72 -21.58
N ASP A 249 -4.36 7.37 -21.86
CA ASP A 249 -5.13 8.19 -20.93
C ASP A 249 -5.86 7.35 -19.86
N SER A 250 -5.10 6.64 -19.02
CA SER A 250 -5.60 5.56 -18.18
C SER A 250 -5.21 5.71 -16.72
N ASP A 251 -6.12 5.35 -15.80
CA ASP A 251 -5.81 5.20 -14.36
C ASP A 251 -4.94 3.97 -14.07
N PHE A 252 -4.70 3.12 -15.08
CA PHE A 252 -3.91 1.90 -14.97
C PHE A 252 -2.69 1.94 -15.91
N ASP A 253 -1.59 1.36 -15.46
CA ASP A 253 -0.44 1.08 -16.31
C ASP A 253 -0.70 -0.17 -17.16
N GLN A 254 -0.38 -0.08 -18.45
CA GLN A 254 -0.79 -1.07 -19.46
C GLN A 254 0.39 -1.74 -20.17
N TYR A 255 1.52 -1.94 -19.49
CA TYR A 255 2.79 -2.41 -20.11
C TYR A 255 2.88 -3.93 -20.27
N GLY A 256 1.87 -4.68 -19.84
CA GLY A 256 1.84 -6.14 -19.87
C GLY A 256 1.94 -6.72 -18.46
N ASP A 257 2.29 -8.00 -18.38
CA ASP A 257 2.23 -8.79 -17.16
C ASP A 257 3.59 -9.38 -16.82
N ILE A 258 3.87 -9.46 -15.53
CA ILE A 258 5.12 -9.97 -14.98
C ILE A 258 4.81 -10.93 -13.82
N GLU A 259 5.48 -12.08 -13.81
CA GLU A 259 5.36 -13.07 -12.74
C GLU A 259 5.77 -12.50 -11.37
N ALA A 260 5.17 -13.03 -10.30
CA ALA A 260 5.43 -12.61 -8.92
C ALA A 260 6.92 -12.70 -8.54
N PHE A 261 7.63 -13.68 -9.10
CA PHE A 261 9.05 -13.92 -8.89
C PHE A 261 9.71 -14.22 -10.24
N GLY A 262 10.87 -13.62 -10.50
CA GLY A 262 11.59 -13.86 -11.75
C GLY A 262 12.82 -12.96 -11.88
N VAL A 263 13.59 -13.19 -12.94
CA VAL A 263 14.78 -12.39 -13.26
C VAL A 263 14.40 -11.33 -14.29
N TYR A 264 14.00 -10.17 -13.81
CA TYR A 264 13.73 -8.98 -14.61
C TYR A 264 14.14 -7.73 -13.84
N PRO A 265 14.47 -6.61 -14.51
CA PRO A 265 14.82 -5.37 -13.82
C PRO A 265 13.68 -4.88 -12.94
N ASP A 266 14.00 -4.48 -11.70
CA ASP A 266 12.98 -4.10 -10.69
C ASP A 266 12.02 -3.03 -11.18
N TRP A 267 12.50 -1.98 -11.85
CA TRP A 267 11.63 -0.91 -12.36
C TRP A 267 10.45 -1.38 -13.22
N LYS A 268 10.53 -2.55 -13.87
CA LYS A 268 9.41 -3.07 -14.66
C LYS A 268 8.21 -3.44 -13.80
N ARG A 269 8.43 -3.88 -12.55
CA ARG A 269 7.36 -4.23 -11.60
C ARG A 269 6.53 -3.02 -11.20
N GLU A 270 7.13 -1.82 -11.29
CA GLU A 270 6.48 -0.55 -11.01
C GLU A 270 5.53 -0.12 -12.15
N LEU A 271 5.48 -0.87 -13.27
CA LEU A 271 4.62 -0.59 -14.44
C LEU A 271 3.78 -1.78 -14.91
N ALA A 272 4.10 -3.00 -14.47
CA ALA A 272 3.46 -4.21 -14.97
C ALA A 272 2.28 -4.64 -14.10
N LYS A 273 1.29 -5.28 -14.73
CA LYS A 273 0.30 -6.12 -14.05
C LYS A 273 1.04 -7.21 -13.26
N PHE A 274 0.52 -7.54 -12.07
CA PHE A 274 1.16 -8.50 -11.19
C PHE A 274 0.58 -9.91 -11.39
N ALA A 275 1.39 -10.80 -11.94
CA ALA A 275 1.19 -12.25 -12.02
C ALA A 275 -0.21 -12.68 -12.49
N SER A 276 -0.79 -11.94 -13.43
CA SER A 276 -2.16 -12.12 -13.93
C SER A 276 -3.29 -12.02 -12.89
N VAL A 277 -2.99 -11.62 -11.65
CA VAL A 277 -3.97 -11.59 -10.54
C VAL A 277 -4.37 -10.19 -10.10
N GLN A 278 -3.59 -9.17 -10.43
CA GLN A 278 -3.86 -7.80 -9.98
C GLN A 278 -3.47 -6.75 -11.02
N ASP A 279 -4.42 -5.86 -11.32
CA ASP A 279 -4.27 -4.70 -12.18
C ASP A 279 -3.33 -3.66 -11.54
N ARG A 280 -2.51 -3.00 -12.36
CA ARG A 280 -1.51 -2.01 -11.90
C ARG A 280 -2.11 -0.61 -11.97
N LEU A 281 -2.47 -0.04 -10.83
CA LEU A 281 -2.90 1.36 -10.76
C LEU A 281 -1.74 2.30 -11.08
N ARG A 282 -2.01 3.39 -11.79
CA ARG A 282 -1.02 4.43 -12.11
C ARG A 282 -0.95 5.44 -10.95
N GLU A 283 -0.57 5.01 -9.75
CA GLU A 283 -0.55 5.84 -8.52
C GLU A 283 0.43 7.01 -8.59
N TRP A 284 1.37 6.99 -9.52
CA TRP A 284 2.25 8.11 -9.82
C TRP A 284 1.55 9.22 -10.60
N HIS A 285 0.39 8.95 -11.21
CA HIS A 285 -0.43 9.99 -11.82
C HIS A 285 -1.19 10.78 -10.74
N PRO A 286 -1.10 12.13 -10.71
CA PRO A 286 -1.66 12.92 -9.61
C PRO A 286 -3.15 12.68 -9.33
N SER A 287 -3.99 12.53 -10.36
CA SER A 287 -5.42 12.29 -10.16
C SER A 287 -5.73 10.92 -9.53
N VAL A 288 -4.94 9.89 -9.83
CA VAL A 288 -5.09 8.55 -9.22
C VAL A 288 -4.63 8.62 -7.77
N ARG A 289 -3.47 9.24 -7.55
CA ARG A 289 -2.90 9.45 -6.22
C ARG A 289 -3.83 10.22 -5.28
N GLU A 290 -4.44 11.30 -5.74
CA GLU A 290 -5.36 12.10 -4.93
C GLU A 290 -6.59 11.30 -4.45
N ARG A 291 -7.11 10.41 -5.31
CA ARG A 291 -8.22 9.50 -4.96
C ARG A 291 -7.78 8.47 -3.93
N LEU A 292 -6.64 7.81 -4.15
CA LEU A 292 -6.06 6.87 -3.18
C LEU A 292 -5.80 7.53 -1.83
N ILE A 293 -5.27 8.77 -1.86
CA ILE A 293 -5.02 9.56 -0.66
C ILE A 293 -6.34 9.76 0.10
N ARG A 294 -7.36 10.23 -0.61
CA ARG A 294 -8.67 10.49 -0.04
C ARG A 294 -9.29 9.24 0.58
N HIS A 295 -9.25 8.12 -0.14
CA HIS A 295 -9.86 6.86 0.29
C HIS A 295 -9.19 6.33 1.56
N SER A 296 -7.86 6.33 1.62
CA SER A 296 -7.15 5.88 2.82
C SER A 296 -7.30 6.84 4.00
N CYS A 297 -7.42 8.16 3.77
CA CYS A 297 -7.74 9.09 4.85
C CYS A 297 -9.15 8.83 5.43
N MET A 298 -10.12 8.44 4.60
CA MET A 298 -11.42 7.99 5.11
C MET A 298 -11.30 6.74 5.98
N VAL A 299 -10.41 5.79 5.66
CA VAL A 299 -10.13 4.64 6.52
C VAL A 299 -9.65 5.10 7.91
N ILE A 300 -8.70 6.06 7.97
CA ILE A 300 -8.23 6.64 9.24
C ILE A 300 -9.39 7.28 10.01
N TYR A 301 -10.19 8.11 9.35
CA TYR A 301 -11.28 8.86 10.01
C TYR A 301 -12.47 8.00 10.43
N GLN A 302 -12.78 6.95 9.67
CA GLN A 302 -13.95 6.11 9.90
C GLN A 302 -13.69 4.97 10.88
N LEU A 303 -12.44 4.50 10.93
CA LEU A 303 -12.05 3.28 11.64
C LEU A 303 -11.02 3.53 12.74
N ASP A 304 -10.41 4.71 12.86
CA ASP A 304 -9.43 5.00 13.92
C ASP A 304 -8.23 4.03 13.92
N VAL A 305 -7.80 3.58 12.74
CA VAL A 305 -6.61 2.73 12.59
C VAL A 305 -5.34 3.46 13.04
N ASP A 306 -4.33 2.73 13.51
CA ASP A 306 -3.13 3.32 14.11
C ASP A 306 -1.91 3.33 13.17
N GLY A 307 -2.03 2.66 12.04
CA GLY A 307 -0.99 2.59 11.02
C GLY A 307 -1.46 1.86 9.76
N PHE A 308 -0.60 1.87 8.74
CA PHE A 308 -0.75 1.04 7.55
C PHE A 308 0.44 0.11 7.36
N ARG A 309 0.18 -1.05 6.75
CA ARG A 309 1.19 -1.86 6.08
C ARG A 309 0.90 -1.82 4.60
N TYR A 310 1.86 -1.42 3.77
CA TYR A 310 1.69 -1.47 2.32
C TYR A 310 2.02 -2.85 1.76
N ASP A 311 1.02 -3.46 1.16
CA ASP A 311 1.21 -4.59 0.27
C ASP A 311 2.05 -4.19 -0.92
N LYS A 312 3.05 -5.03 -1.26
CA LYS A 312 3.87 -4.84 -2.46
C LYS A 312 4.40 -3.42 -2.59
N ALA A 313 5.00 -2.91 -1.52
CA ALA A 313 5.50 -1.52 -1.51
C ALA A 313 6.47 -1.27 -2.67
N THR A 314 7.25 -2.28 -3.07
CA THR A 314 8.19 -2.22 -4.21
C THR A 314 7.54 -2.19 -5.60
N GLN A 315 6.22 -2.31 -5.69
CA GLN A 315 5.44 -2.19 -6.92
C GLN A 315 4.87 -0.77 -7.05
N ALA A 316 4.77 -0.03 -5.95
CA ALA A 316 4.53 1.41 -6.00
C ALA A 316 5.82 2.13 -6.38
N THR A 317 5.69 3.20 -7.14
CA THR A 317 6.80 4.10 -7.43
C THR A 317 7.19 4.85 -6.16
N VAL A 318 8.50 4.92 -5.91
CA VAL A 318 9.06 5.39 -4.63
C VAL A 318 8.62 6.81 -4.25
N ASP A 319 8.57 7.71 -5.22
CA ASP A 319 8.24 9.11 -4.96
C ASP A 319 6.73 9.28 -4.68
N ALA A 320 5.86 8.56 -5.41
CA ALA A 320 4.43 8.56 -5.12
C ALA A 320 4.11 7.93 -3.76
N LEU A 321 4.84 6.88 -3.38
CA LEU A 321 4.77 6.26 -2.06
C LEU A 321 5.12 7.26 -0.94
N GLY A 322 6.17 8.08 -1.14
CA GLY A 322 6.53 9.18 -0.24
C GLY A 322 5.42 10.22 -0.08
N ASP A 323 4.85 10.67 -1.20
CA ASP A 323 3.76 11.66 -1.21
C ASP A 323 2.51 11.14 -0.49
N MET A 324 2.10 9.90 -0.78
CA MET A 324 0.94 9.27 -0.13
C MET A 324 1.17 9.08 1.38
N SER A 325 2.33 8.57 1.77
CA SER A 325 2.67 8.38 3.19
C SER A 325 2.74 9.69 3.97
N SER A 326 3.21 10.78 3.34
CA SER A 326 3.17 12.11 3.94
C SER A 326 1.72 12.55 4.19
N ALA A 327 0.86 12.45 3.16
CA ALA A 327 -0.55 12.80 3.27
C ALA A 327 -1.31 11.95 4.31
N TYR A 328 -1.01 10.66 4.44
CA TYR A 328 -1.62 9.82 5.47
C TYR A 328 -1.24 10.24 6.89
N ARG A 329 0.03 10.65 7.09
CA ARG A 329 0.44 11.20 8.38
C ARG A 329 -0.24 12.53 8.66
N GLU A 330 -0.45 13.39 7.66
CA GLU A 330 -1.25 14.62 7.83
C GLU A 330 -2.70 14.31 8.22
N CYS A 331 -3.33 13.34 7.56
CA CYS A 331 -4.66 12.88 7.93
C CYS A 331 -4.71 12.33 9.36
N ALA A 332 -3.73 11.52 9.75
CA ALA A 332 -3.62 11.00 11.12
C ALA A 332 -3.44 12.14 12.16
N ARG A 333 -2.58 13.12 11.89
CA ARG A 333 -2.38 14.29 12.77
C ARG A 333 -3.65 15.13 12.91
N ALA A 334 -4.47 15.23 11.85
CA ALA A 334 -5.75 15.93 11.91
C ALA A 334 -6.72 15.35 12.96
N VAL A 335 -6.52 14.09 13.37
CA VAL A 335 -7.28 13.43 14.44
C VAL A 335 -6.46 13.18 15.72
N GLY A 336 -5.28 13.81 15.85
CA GLY A 336 -4.43 13.73 17.05
C GLY A 336 -3.48 12.53 17.10
N LYS A 337 -3.34 11.77 16.01
CA LYS A 337 -2.34 10.69 15.90
C LYS A 337 -1.01 11.26 15.40
N GLU A 338 -0.14 11.61 16.34
CA GLU A 338 1.14 12.28 16.04
C GLU A 338 2.26 11.34 15.61
N ASN A 339 2.14 10.02 15.78
CA ASN A 339 3.18 9.05 15.44
C ASN A 339 2.58 7.87 14.64
N PHE A 340 1.89 8.16 13.53
CA PHE A 340 1.27 7.16 12.68
C PHE A 340 2.33 6.32 11.94
N PHE A 341 2.24 4.98 12.07
CA PHE A 341 3.27 4.06 11.56
C PHE A 341 2.90 3.47 10.20
N ILE A 342 3.84 3.50 9.27
CA ILE A 342 3.65 3.00 7.91
C ILE A 342 4.77 2.03 7.58
N ALA A 343 4.50 0.73 7.59
CA ALA A 343 5.44 -0.29 7.13
C ALA A 343 5.15 -0.70 5.68
N GLY A 344 6.08 -1.39 5.02
CA GLY A 344 5.84 -1.91 3.67
C GLY A 344 6.51 -3.25 3.42
N GLU A 345 6.08 -3.93 2.36
CA GLU A 345 6.71 -5.15 1.88
C GLU A 345 7.85 -4.86 0.89
N ILE A 346 9.08 -5.24 1.24
CA ILE A 346 10.26 -5.01 0.41
C ILE A 346 10.84 -6.33 -0.09
N THR A 347 10.47 -6.73 -1.30
CA THR A 347 10.91 -8.01 -1.88
C THR A 347 12.31 -7.95 -2.50
N GLY A 348 12.79 -6.77 -2.88
CA GLY A 348 14.14 -6.56 -3.46
C GLY A 348 15.28 -6.73 -2.46
N GLY A 349 16.52 -6.59 -2.93
CA GLY A 349 17.72 -6.57 -2.07
C GLY A 349 17.81 -5.30 -1.23
N ASN A 350 18.66 -5.30 -0.19
CA ASN A 350 18.78 -4.16 0.73
C ASN A 350 19.07 -2.83 0.03
N THR A 351 19.94 -2.82 -0.99
CA THR A 351 20.29 -1.58 -1.72
C THR A 351 19.10 -1.02 -2.53
N PHE A 352 18.21 -1.87 -3.03
CA PHE A 352 16.95 -1.40 -3.61
C PHE A 352 15.98 -0.96 -2.51
N GLY A 353 15.87 -1.74 -1.43
CA GLY A 353 15.04 -1.40 -0.27
C GLY A 353 15.39 -0.07 0.40
N SER A 354 16.67 0.33 0.37
CA SER A 354 17.14 1.57 0.98
C SER A 354 16.54 2.82 0.35
N VAL A 355 16.06 2.76 -0.89
CA VAL A 355 15.39 3.92 -1.51
C VAL A 355 13.95 4.10 -1.00
N TYR A 356 13.34 3.04 -0.47
CA TYR A 356 11.98 3.02 0.09
C TYR A 356 11.94 3.35 1.59
N LEU A 357 12.95 2.94 2.35
CA LEU A 357 13.00 3.16 3.79
C LEU A 357 13.29 4.62 4.15
N GLY A 358 12.44 5.21 5.00
CA GLY A 358 12.50 6.61 5.43
C GLY A 358 12.43 7.59 4.26
N ARG A 359 13.28 8.61 4.30
CA ARG A 359 13.48 9.52 3.16
C ARG A 359 14.27 8.89 2.01
N GLY A 360 14.75 7.67 2.19
CA GLY A 360 15.48 6.88 1.19
C GLY A 360 16.95 7.31 1.07
N ARG A 361 17.80 6.37 0.65
CA ARG A 361 19.17 6.65 0.23
C ARG A 361 19.54 5.84 -1.00
N GLN A 362 20.20 6.49 -1.94
CA GLN A 362 20.97 5.83 -3.00
C GLN A 362 22.46 5.75 -2.61
N PRO A 363 23.28 4.89 -3.27
CA PRO A 363 24.61 4.55 -2.75
C PRO A 363 25.61 5.70 -2.59
N ASP A 364 25.52 6.77 -3.38
CA ASP A 364 26.40 7.95 -3.27
C ASP A 364 25.96 8.92 -2.15
N GLN A 365 24.84 8.65 -1.48
CA GLN A 365 24.35 9.38 -0.31
C GLN A 365 24.69 8.68 1.01
N TYR A 366 25.35 7.53 0.95
CA TYR A 366 25.67 6.75 2.14
C TYR A 366 26.63 7.52 3.06
N PRO A 367 26.34 7.58 4.38
CA PRO A 367 27.28 8.13 5.35
C PRO A 367 28.64 7.42 5.29
N SER A 368 29.70 8.17 5.56
CA SER A 368 31.07 7.65 5.50
C SER A 368 31.40 6.62 6.59
N SER A 369 30.62 6.58 7.67
CA SER A 369 30.76 5.61 8.75
C SER A 369 29.45 5.37 9.48
N ILE A 370 29.41 4.30 10.29
CA ILE A 370 28.27 3.94 11.14
C ILE A 370 28.01 5.04 12.17
N GLU A 371 29.06 5.63 12.75
CA GLU A 371 28.94 6.71 13.74
C GLU A 371 28.30 7.95 13.14
N VAL A 372 28.59 8.27 11.86
CA VAL A 372 27.87 9.34 11.17
C VAL A 372 26.42 8.95 10.98
N ALA A 373 26.15 7.74 10.47
CA ALA A 373 24.79 7.28 10.20
C ALA A 373 23.88 7.28 11.45
N MET A 374 24.39 6.81 12.60
CA MET A 374 23.67 6.76 13.87
C MET A 374 23.41 8.13 14.50
N ASN A 375 24.16 9.17 14.09
CA ASN A 375 23.98 10.54 14.59
C ASN A 375 23.08 11.38 13.69
N LEU A 376 22.57 10.82 12.58
CA LEU A 376 21.65 11.55 11.70
C LEU A 376 20.28 11.70 12.37
N THR A 377 19.66 12.84 12.10
CA THR A 377 18.35 13.28 12.58
C THR A 377 17.53 13.84 11.42
N ASN A 378 16.26 14.17 11.66
CA ASN A 378 15.41 14.84 10.67
C ASN A 378 16.04 16.12 10.09
N THR A 379 16.76 16.88 10.92
CA THR A 379 17.43 18.14 10.58
C THR A 379 18.82 18.00 9.96
N SER A 380 19.29 16.76 9.74
CA SER A 380 20.59 16.53 9.11
C SER A 380 20.64 16.95 7.64
N GLU A 381 21.86 17.17 7.14
CA GLU A 381 22.11 17.69 5.79
C GLU A 381 21.38 16.87 4.69
N PRO A 382 20.71 17.53 3.72
CA PRO A 382 19.93 16.85 2.68
C PRO A 382 20.72 15.86 1.81
N GLN A 383 22.05 15.99 1.75
CA GLN A 383 22.90 15.11 0.95
C GLN A 383 22.79 13.61 1.31
N TYR A 384 22.33 13.29 2.53
CA TYR A 384 22.16 11.91 3.01
C TYR A 384 20.79 11.30 2.70
N PHE A 385 19.90 12.01 2.00
CA PHE A 385 18.51 11.61 1.83
C PHE A 385 18.02 11.83 0.40
N LEU A 386 17.21 10.92 -0.12
CA LEU A 386 16.61 11.03 -1.44
C LEU A 386 15.46 12.04 -1.51
N ARG A 387 14.77 12.22 -0.37
CA ARG A 387 13.57 13.04 -0.25
C ARG A 387 13.71 14.05 0.88
N GLU A 388 12.88 15.08 0.84
CA GLU A 388 12.83 16.15 1.84
C GLU A 388 12.31 15.65 3.20
N GLU A 389 12.51 16.45 4.25
CA GLU A 389 11.93 16.17 5.57
C GLU A 389 10.39 16.06 5.48
N GLY A 390 9.84 15.02 6.10
CA GLY A 390 8.39 14.72 6.06
C GLY A 390 7.95 13.84 4.90
N MET A 391 8.79 13.66 3.86
CA MET A 391 8.48 12.87 2.66
C MET A 391 8.99 11.43 2.78
N ASN A 392 8.79 10.81 3.95
CA ASN A 392 9.20 9.44 4.23
C ASN A 392 8.22 8.45 3.58
N ALA A 393 8.74 7.50 2.80
CA ALA A 393 7.93 6.50 2.10
C ALA A 393 7.44 5.40 3.05
N ILE A 394 8.32 4.59 3.63
CA ILE A 394 7.96 3.61 4.66
C ILE A 394 8.93 3.65 5.85
N ASP A 395 8.40 3.45 7.06
CA ASP A 395 9.12 3.50 8.33
C ASP A 395 9.86 2.18 8.64
N GLY A 396 9.53 1.10 7.93
CA GLY A 396 10.13 -0.20 8.13
C GLY A 396 9.62 -1.26 7.15
N ALA A 397 10.28 -2.42 7.16
CA ALA A 397 9.89 -3.58 6.39
C ALA A 397 9.01 -4.52 7.21
N ALA A 398 7.76 -4.75 6.77
CA ALA A 398 6.94 -5.85 7.24
C ALA A 398 7.30 -7.09 6.40
N PHE A 399 7.93 -8.08 7.06
CA PHE A 399 8.72 -9.15 6.43
C PHE A 399 10.03 -8.63 5.81
N HIS A 400 11.12 -8.76 6.56
CA HIS A 400 12.44 -8.28 6.14
C HIS A 400 13.14 -9.31 5.23
N TYR A 401 12.84 -9.29 3.94
CA TYR A 401 13.33 -10.29 2.98
C TYR A 401 14.86 -10.42 2.93
N SER A 402 15.61 -9.33 3.08
CA SER A 402 17.08 -9.38 3.17
C SER A 402 17.59 -10.24 4.34
N ILE A 403 16.98 -10.10 5.51
CA ILE A 403 17.33 -10.89 6.70
C ILE A 403 16.83 -12.32 6.54
N TYR A 404 15.63 -12.51 5.99
CA TYR A 404 15.10 -13.82 5.69
C TYR A 404 16.02 -14.62 4.73
N ARG A 405 16.40 -14.02 3.60
CA ARG A 405 17.34 -14.63 2.64
C ARG A 405 18.73 -14.82 3.23
N ASN A 406 19.22 -13.89 4.04
CA ASN A 406 20.46 -14.05 4.80
C ASN A 406 20.41 -15.33 5.67
N LEU A 407 19.32 -15.52 6.43
CA LEU A 407 19.14 -16.68 7.30
C LEU A 407 19.02 -17.97 6.49
N GLU A 408 18.28 -17.97 5.37
CA GLU A 408 18.18 -19.12 4.48
C GLU A 408 19.55 -19.52 3.94
N ARG A 409 20.36 -18.56 3.46
CA ARG A 409 21.72 -18.81 2.97
C ARG A 409 22.64 -19.32 4.07
N PHE A 410 22.54 -18.73 5.27
CA PHE A 410 23.30 -19.18 6.43
C PHE A 410 22.97 -20.63 6.82
N LEU A 411 21.70 -21.03 6.72
CA LEU A 411 21.21 -22.38 7.00
C LEU A 411 21.38 -23.36 5.82
N GLY A 412 21.84 -22.90 4.65
CA GLY A 412 21.94 -23.70 3.43
C GLY A 412 20.56 -24.14 2.88
N MET A 413 19.54 -23.33 3.13
CA MET A 413 18.16 -23.51 2.66
C MET A 413 17.83 -22.62 1.46
N ASP A 414 18.79 -21.83 0.97
CA ASP A 414 18.59 -20.93 -0.15
C ASP A 414 18.30 -21.68 -1.46
N GLY A 415 17.30 -21.19 -2.18
CA GLY A 415 16.97 -21.65 -3.51
C GLY A 415 17.85 -21.00 -4.59
N SER A 416 17.45 -21.17 -5.84
CA SER A 416 18.08 -20.51 -7.00
C SER A 416 17.74 -19.01 -7.11
N LEU A 417 16.79 -18.52 -6.30
CA LEU A 417 16.37 -17.13 -6.29
C LEU A 417 17.24 -16.34 -5.31
N SER A 418 18.05 -15.43 -5.84
CA SER A 418 18.82 -14.45 -5.06
C SER A 418 18.40 -13.04 -5.47
N ALA A 419 18.48 -12.10 -4.53
CA ALA A 419 18.33 -10.69 -4.83
C ALA A 419 19.72 -10.07 -5.01
N GLY A 420 19.91 -9.28 -6.06
CA GLY A 420 21.13 -8.50 -6.24
C GLY A 420 21.29 -7.46 -5.13
N TYR A 421 22.53 -7.11 -4.82
CA TYR A 421 22.87 -6.03 -3.88
C TYR A 421 22.23 -6.18 -2.49
N ASP A 422 22.07 -7.43 -2.04
CA ASP A 422 21.54 -7.78 -0.73
C ASP A 422 22.62 -7.82 0.36
N VAL A 423 22.19 -7.93 1.62
CA VAL A 423 23.10 -7.93 2.78
C VAL A 423 24.03 -9.15 2.82
N SER A 424 25.18 -8.97 3.46
CA SER A 424 26.13 -10.05 3.79
C SER A 424 25.47 -11.20 4.59
N VAL A 425 26.00 -12.43 4.49
CA VAL A 425 25.59 -13.57 5.34
C VAL A 425 26.08 -13.42 6.79
N ASP A 426 27.12 -12.62 7.01
CA ASP A 426 27.59 -12.28 8.35
C ASP A 426 26.67 -11.23 8.99
N PHE A 427 26.02 -11.59 10.10
CA PHE A 427 24.97 -10.76 10.71
C PHE A 427 25.47 -9.38 11.15
N ILE A 428 26.71 -9.29 11.68
CA ILE A 428 27.29 -8.01 12.11
C ILE A 428 27.51 -7.11 10.89
N THR A 429 28.06 -7.67 9.82
CA THR A 429 28.27 -6.96 8.56
C THR A 429 26.94 -6.52 7.94
N ALA A 430 25.95 -7.40 7.90
CA ALA A 430 24.61 -7.09 7.41
C ALA A 430 23.95 -5.93 8.18
N TRP A 431 24.05 -5.94 9.50
CA TRP A 431 23.52 -4.85 10.33
C TRP A 431 24.24 -3.53 10.06
N ASN A 432 25.56 -3.56 9.93
CA ASN A 432 26.36 -2.37 9.61
C ASN A 432 26.04 -1.80 8.23
N GLU A 433 25.84 -2.67 7.23
CA GLU A 433 25.40 -2.29 5.88
C GLU A 433 24.04 -1.58 5.94
N MET A 434 23.08 -2.13 6.68
CA MET A 434 21.76 -1.52 6.85
C MET A 434 21.80 -0.19 7.58
N LEU A 435 22.62 -0.03 8.64
CA LEU A 435 22.75 1.25 9.35
C LEU A 435 23.24 2.37 8.44
N ILE A 436 24.12 2.06 7.48
CA ILE A 436 24.65 3.04 6.53
C ILE A 436 23.65 3.30 5.40
N SER A 437 23.08 2.24 4.83
CA SER A 437 22.23 2.33 3.64
C SER A 437 20.81 2.82 3.94
N ASN A 438 20.21 2.41 5.05
CA ASN A 438 18.79 2.67 5.31
C ASN A 438 18.60 3.93 6.18
N ASP A 439 17.53 4.68 5.91
CA ASP A 439 17.11 5.79 6.76
C ASP A 439 16.16 5.27 7.85
N PHE A 440 16.67 5.17 9.08
CA PHE A 440 15.92 4.69 10.26
C PHE A 440 15.34 5.82 11.13
N ILE A 441 15.40 7.07 10.66
CA ILE A 441 14.88 8.22 11.41
C ILE A 441 13.35 8.19 11.37
N ASN A 442 12.72 8.30 12.54
CA ASN A 442 11.28 8.37 12.63
C ASN A 442 10.77 9.72 12.04
N PRO A 443 9.86 9.72 11.06
CA PRO A 443 9.37 10.95 10.41
C PRO A 443 8.61 11.89 11.33
N ASN A 444 8.08 11.38 12.44
CA ASN A 444 7.23 12.12 13.36
C ASN A 444 7.99 12.62 14.58
N THR A 445 8.96 11.86 15.09
CA THR A 445 9.71 12.22 16.30
C THR A 445 11.11 12.75 16.02
N GLY A 446 11.63 12.56 14.80
CA GLY A 446 12.93 13.06 14.35
C GLY A 446 14.15 12.31 14.89
N ASN A 447 13.93 11.23 15.66
CA ASN A 447 14.96 10.39 16.29
C ASN A 447 14.97 8.95 15.77
#